data_AF-A0A534PI34-F1
#
_entry.id   AF-A0A534PI34-F1
#
_cell.length_a   1.000
_cell.length_b   1.000
_cell.length_c   1.000
_cell.angle_alpha   90.00
_cell.angle_beta   90.00
_cell.angle_gamma   90.00
#
_symmetry.space_group_name_H-M   'P 1'
#
loop_
_entity.id
_entity.type
_entity.pdbx_description
1 polymer ?
#
loop_
_entity_poly.entity_id
_entity_poly.type
_entity_poly.pdbx_seq_one_letter_code
_entity_poly.pdbx_strand_id
1 'polypeptide(L)'
;MHLADRLDGEPLSLEHGAPFRLVVPDLYAYKSVKHVSTIRLRRDFRRGLADRQTLAHPRGRVALEERGRGLPGPIYRVIYRALIPATLWYYRRFTTRAAERE
;
A
#
# COMPACT_ATOMS: atom_id res chain seq x y z
N MET A 1 5.41 13.93 -2.89
CA MET A 1 6.08 12.64 -3.20
C MET A 1 7.57 12.88 -3.13
N HIS A 2 8.31 12.04 -2.41
CA HIS A 2 9.77 12.11 -2.33
C HIS A 2 10.38 10.71 -2.34
N LEU A 3 11.65 10.61 -2.76
CA LEU A 3 12.45 9.39 -2.67
C LEU A 3 13.30 9.50 -1.39
N ALA A 4 13.15 8.54 -0.48
CA ALA A 4 13.84 8.51 0.80
C ALA A 4 14.87 7.39 0.83
N ASP A 5 16.03 7.67 1.41
CA ASP A 5 17.11 6.71 1.72
C ASP A 5 17.35 6.60 3.24
N ARG A 6 16.67 7.43 4.03
CA ARG A 6 16.77 7.48 5.49
C ARG A 6 15.41 7.48 6.19
N LEU A 7 15.40 7.01 7.43
CA LEU A 7 14.30 7.08 8.39
C LEU A 7 14.87 7.52 9.73
N ASP A 8 14.32 8.61 10.29
CA ASP A 8 14.77 9.19 11.56
C ASP A 8 16.28 9.51 11.61
N GLY A 9 16.83 9.95 10.47
CA GLY A 9 18.25 10.27 10.31
C GLY A 9 19.13 9.06 9.97
N GLU A 10 18.67 7.83 10.19
CA GLU A 10 19.43 6.61 9.92
C GLU A 10 19.14 6.04 8.52
N PRO A 11 20.09 5.33 7.88
CA PRO A 11 19.83 4.62 6.64
C PRO A 11 18.64 3.68 6.75
N LEU A 12 17.85 3.56 5.69
CA LEU A 12 16.72 2.62 5.67
C LEU A 12 17.23 1.19 5.94
N SER A 13 16.52 0.46 6.80
CA SER A 13 16.69 -1.00 6.90
C SER A 13 16.05 -1.70 5.71
N LEU A 14 16.40 -2.97 5.49
CA LEU A 14 15.77 -3.80 4.46
C LEU A 14 14.25 -3.82 4.64
N GLU A 15 13.76 -4.02 5.87
CA GLU A 15 12.32 -3.99 6.17
C GLU A 15 11.66 -2.66 5.81
N HIS A 16 12.38 -1.54 5.91
CA HIS A 16 11.86 -0.21 5.57
C HIS A 16 12.02 0.16 4.09
N GLY A 17 12.60 -0.73 3.28
CA GLY A 17 12.66 -0.57 1.83
C GLY A 17 13.99 -0.08 1.31
N ALA A 18 15.10 -0.35 2.00
CA ALA A 18 16.44 -0.03 1.52
C ALA A 18 16.72 -0.52 0.08
N PRO A 19 17.62 0.17 -0.67
CA PRO A 19 18.28 1.42 -0.30
C PRO A 19 17.37 2.64 -0.48
N PHE A 20 16.32 2.54 -1.30
CA PHE A 20 15.42 3.65 -1.60
C PHE A 20 13.95 3.24 -1.49
N ARG A 21 13.17 4.11 -0.85
CA ARG A 21 11.71 4.01 -0.78
C ARG A 21 11.05 5.24 -1.36
N LEU A 22 9.98 5.03 -2.12
CA LEU A 22 9.09 6.12 -2.50
C LEU A 22 8.12 6.43 -1.37
N VAL A 23 7.98 7.70 -1.02
CA VAL A 23 7.04 8.17 0.00
C VAL A 23 6.06 9.17 -0.60
N VAL A 24 4.76 8.89 -0.45
CA VAL A 24 3.68 9.77 -0.89
C VAL A 24 2.74 10.05 0.29
N PRO A 25 2.97 11.15 1.04
CA PRO A 25 2.28 11.39 2.32
C PRO A 25 0.75 11.45 2.22
N ASP A 26 0.22 12.01 1.14
CA ASP A 26 -1.22 12.24 0.98
C ASP A 26 -2.01 10.98 0.57
N LEU A 27 -1.29 9.89 0.25
CA LEU A 27 -1.88 8.64 -0.22
C LEU A 27 -1.73 7.52 0.81
N TYR A 28 -2.58 6.50 0.71
CA TYR A 28 -2.45 5.32 1.56
C TYR A 28 -1.07 4.68 1.44
N ALA A 29 -0.53 4.21 2.57
CA ALA A 29 0.87 3.77 2.71
C ALA A 29 1.32 2.68 1.72
N TYR A 30 0.39 1.85 1.21
CA TYR A 30 0.72 0.84 0.20
C TYR A 30 1.13 1.44 -1.16
N LYS A 31 0.84 2.73 -1.41
CA LYS A 31 1.34 3.50 -2.57
C LYS A 31 2.78 3.97 -2.40
N SER A 32 3.32 3.93 -1.17
CA SER A 32 4.71 4.27 -0.85
C SER A 32 5.60 3.03 -1.02
N VAL A 33 6.03 2.78 -2.26
CA VAL A 33 6.75 1.58 -2.72
C VAL A 33 8.13 1.46 -2.06
N LYS A 34 8.40 0.30 -1.45
CA LYS A 34 9.71 -0.11 -0.91
C LYS A 34 10.63 -0.65 -2.01
N HIS A 35 11.95 -0.60 -1.79
CA HIS A 35 12.96 -1.20 -2.69
C HIS A 35 12.87 -0.67 -4.13
N VAL A 36 12.77 0.65 -4.27
CA VAL A 36 12.64 1.30 -5.57
C VAL A 36 13.91 1.08 -6.39
N SER A 37 13.75 0.44 -7.54
CA SER A 37 14.83 0.21 -8.51
C SER A 37 14.67 1.00 -9.80
N THR A 38 13.46 1.45 -10.14
CA THR A 38 13.17 2.15 -11.39
C THR A 38 11.93 3.02 -11.26
N ILE A 39 12.00 4.25 -11.80
CA ILE A 39 10.85 5.15 -11.94
C ILE A 39 10.65 5.42 -13.44
N ARG A 40 9.46 5.10 -13.97
CA ARG A 40 9.09 5.39 -15.36
C ARG A 40 7.92 6.35 -15.41
N LEU A 41 8.13 7.48 -16.08
CA LEU A 41 7.06 8.42 -16.37
C LEU A 41 6.30 7.95 -17.62
N ARG A 42 4.98 7.96 -17.54
CA ARG A 42 4.09 7.58 -18.65
C ARG A 42 3.03 8.64 -18.84
N ARG A 43 2.68 8.90 -20.10
CA ARG A 43 1.56 9.79 -20.46
C ARG A 43 0.21 9.12 -20.25
N ASP A 44 0.17 7.78 -20.31
CA ASP A 44 -1.04 6.99 -20.16
C ASP A 44 -1.05 6.19 -18.85
N PHE A 45 -2.13 6.30 -18.09
CA PHE A 45 -2.39 5.42 -16.96
C PHE A 45 -2.99 4.10 -17.46
N ARG A 46 -2.12 3.11 -17.76
CA ARG A 46 -2.59 1.75 -18.06
C ARG A 46 -2.93 1.04 -16.76
N ARG A 47 -4.22 0.78 -16.56
CA ARG A 47 -4.73 0.01 -15.41
C ARG A 47 -4.08 -1.36 -15.38
N GLY A 48 -3.36 -1.65 -14.30
CA GLY A 48 -2.87 -3.00 -14.01
C GLY A 48 -4.02 -3.92 -13.57
N LEU A 49 -3.74 -5.22 -13.43
CA LEU A 49 -4.73 -6.18 -12.92
C LEU A 49 -5.22 -5.79 -11.51
N ALA A 50 -4.35 -5.20 -10.69
CA ALA A 50 -4.71 -4.64 -9.38
C ALA A 50 -5.76 -3.51 -9.50
N ASP A 51 -5.67 -2.62 -10.49
CA ASP A 51 -6.62 -1.52 -10.70
C ASP A 51 -8.00 -1.97 -11.19
N ARG A 52 -8.14 -3.25 -11.57
CA ARG A 52 -9.43 -3.88 -11.91
C ARG A 52 -10.18 -4.38 -10.68
N GLN A 53 -9.53 -4.45 -9.52
CA GLN A 53 -10.19 -4.85 -8.28
C GLN A 53 -11.01 -3.68 -7.71
N THR A 54 -12.22 -3.96 -7.24
CA THR A 54 -13.10 -2.97 -6.60
C THR A 54 -12.52 -2.38 -5.31
N LEU A 55 -11.56 -3.09 -4.72
CA LEU A 55 -10.79 -2.73 -3.53
C LEU A 55 -9.56 -1.85 -3.86
N ALA A 56 -9.23 -1.66 -5.13
CA ALA A 56 -8.10 -0.82 -5.49
C ALA A 56 -8.46 0.66 -5.37
N HIS A 57 -7.61 1.40 -4.67
CA HIS A 57 -7.68 2.84 -4.57
C HIS A 57 -6.97 3.45 -5.79
N PRO A 58 -7.69 3.98 -6.79
CA PRO A 58 -7.05 4.39 -8.04
C PRO A 58 -6.09 5.56 -7.82
N ARG A 59 -6.54 6.57 -7.07
CA ARG A 59 -5.71 7.64 -6.50
C ARG A 59 -5.34 7.30 -5.06
N GLY A 60 -6.36 7.20 -4.19
CA GLY A 60 -6.17 6.77 -2.80
C GLY A 60 -5.77 7.92 -1.88
N ARG A 61 -6.32 9.11 -2.12
CA ARG A 61 -6.16 10.27 -1.23
C ARG A 61 -6.80 9.99 0.11
N VAL A 62 -5.99 10.08 1.17
CA VAL A 62 -6.43 9.75 2.53
C VAL A 62 -7.46 10.74 3.03
N ALA A 63 -7.24 12.04 2.80
CA ALA A 63 -8.13 13.12 3.23
C ALA A 63 -9.56 13.02 2.66
N LEU A 64 -9.74 12.33 1.54
CA LEU A 64 -11.04 12.14 0.88
C LEU A 64 -11.60 10.73 1.07
N GLU A 65 -10.92 9.87 1.85
CA GLU A 65 -11.28 8.46 2.04
C GLU A 65 -11.54 7.71 0.72
N GLU A 66 -10.70 7.93 -0.29
CA GLU A 66 -10.84 7.28 -1.60
C GLU A 66 -10.53 5.78 -1.49
N ARG A 67 -11.53 4.95 -1.18
CA ARG A 67 -11.37 3.53 -0.86
C ARG A 67 -11.48 2.54 -2.02
N GLY A 68 -12.38 2.81 -2.96
CA GLY A 68 -12.60 1.96 -4.12
C GLY A 68 -13.59 2.62 -5.09
N ARG A 69 -13.87 1.95 -6.21
CA ARG A 69 -14.68 2.51 -7.30
C ARG A 69 -16.19 2.21 -7.23
N GLY A 70 -16.69 1.62 -6.14
CA GLY A 70 -18.08 1.14 -6.08
C GLY A 70 -18.99 1.83 -5.06
N LEU A 71 -18.47 2.24 -3.91
CA LEU A 71 -19.28 2.71 -2.78
C LEU A 71 -18.69 3.98 -2.16
N PRO A 72 -19.52 4.83 -1.50
CA PRO A 72 -19.03 5.91 -0.65
C PRO A 72 -18.08 5.41 0.46
N GLY A 73 -17.09 6.23 0.84
CA GLY A 73 -16.09 5.92 1.87
C GLY A 73 -16.66 5.37 3.19
N PRO A 74 -17.74 5.95 3.75
CA PRO A 74 -18.35 5.45 5.00
C PRO A 74 -18.84 4.00 4.91
N ILE A 75 -19.34 3.56 3.74
CA ILE A 75 -19.81 2.18 3.55
C ILE A 75 -18.62 1.22 3.57
N TYR A 76 -17.55 1.57 2.85
CA TYR A 76 -16.30 0.81 2.91
C TYR A 76 -15.75 0.68 4.33
N ARG A 77 -15.91 1.71 5.19
CA ARG A 77 -15.49 1.64 6.59
C ARG A 77 -16.19 0.53 7.36
N VAL A 78 -17.51 0.39 7.18
CA VAL A 78 -18.30 -0.66 7.83
C VAL A 78 -17.90 -2.04 7.32
N ILE A 79 -17.84 -2.20 5.99
CA ILE A 79 -17.45 -3.47 5.35
C ILE A 79 -16.05 -3.89 5.81
N TYR A 80 -15.06 -3.01 5.71
CA TYR A 80 -13.70 -3.34 6.13
C TYR A 80 -13.61 -3.66 7.61
N ARG A 81 -14.29 -2.90 8.48
CA ARG A 81 -14.30 -3.17 9.92
C ARG A 81 -14.83 -4.57 10.23
N ALA A 82 -15.87 -5.02 9.53
CA ALA A 82 -16.40 -6.36 9.68
C ALA A 82 -15.44 -7.45 9.19
N LEU A 83 -14.63 -7.17 8.17
CA LEU A 83 -13.68 -8.13 7.60
C LEU A 83 -12.37 -8.23 8.40
N ILE A 84 -11.95 -7.18 9.12
CA ILE A 84 -10.67 -7.13 9.86
C ILE A 84 -10.41 -8.39 10.71
N PRO A 85 -11.34 -8.89 11.55
CA PRO A 85 -11.06 -10.05 12.40
C PRO A 85 -10.72 -11.31 11.59
N ALA A 86 -11.46 -11.56 10.51
CA ALA A 86 -11.23 -12.70 9.62
C ALA A 86 -9.90 -12.56 8.87
N THR A 87 -9.60 -11.35 8.39
CA THR A 87 -8.33 -11.04 7.72
C THR A 87 -7.14 -11.22 8.67
N LEU A 88 -7.22 -10.70 9.90
CA LEU A 88 -6.17 -10.87 10.92
C LEU A 88 -5.98 -12.34 11.30
N TRP A 89 -7.07 -13.10 11.45
CA TRP A 89 -7.01 -14.53 11.68
C TRP A 89 -6.27 -15.25 10.54
N TYR A 90 -6.62 -14.94 9.28
CA TYR A 90 -5.95 -15.51 8.11
C TYR A 90 -4.45 -15.21 8.08
N TYR A 91 -4.05 -13.95 8.23
CA TYR A 91 -2.62 -13.58 8.21
C TYR A 91 -1.85 -14.22 9.38
N ARG A 92 -2.42 -14.24 10.60
CA ARG A 92 -1.79 -14.94 11.75
C ARG A 92 -1.62 -16.43 11.51
N ARG A 93 -2.51 -17.06 10.75
CA ARG A 93 -2.50 -18.51 10.51
C ARG A 93 -1.54 -18.95 9.42
N PHE A 94 -1.28 -18.08 8.44
CA PHE A 94 -0.60 -18.45 7.20
C PHE A 94 0.67 -17.66 6.90
N THR A 95 0.88 -16.47 7.49
CA THR A 95 2.02 -15.60 7.16
C THR A 95 3.24 -15.83 8.06
N THR A 96 3.08 -16.51 9.19
CA THR A 96 4.17 -16.94 10.08
C THR A 96 5.14 -17.94 9.42
N ARG A 97 4.77 -18.58 8.30
CA ARG A 97 5.60 -19.60 7.63
C ARG A 97 6.50 -19.06 6.49
N ALA A 98 6.32 -17.81 6.07
CA ALA A 98 7.10 -17.22 4.98
C ALA A 98 8.37 -16.50 5.48
N ALA A 99 8.36 -15.97 6.71
CA ALA A 99 9.48 -15.22 7.29
C ALA A 99 10.61 -16.10 7.83
N GLU A 100 10.39 -17.41 8.01
CA GLU A 100 11.41 -18.36 8.50
C GLU A 100 12.21 -19.04 7.37
N ARG A 101 11.98 -18.67 6.10
CA ARG A 101 12.58 -19.31 4.92
C ARG A 101 13.52 -18.42 4.09
N GLU A 102 13.80 -17.22 4.56
CA GLU A 102 14.86 -16.32 4.04
C GLU A 102 15.99 -16.21 5.07
#